data_AF-A0A813JVD6-F1
#
_entry.id   AF-A0A813JVD6-F1
#
_cell.length_a   1.000
_cell.length_b   1.000
_cell.length_c   1.000
_cell.angle_alpha   90.00
_cell.angle_beta   90.00
_cell.angle_gamma   90.00
#
_symmetry.space_group_name_H-M   'P 1'
#
loop_
_entity.id
_entity.type
_entity.pdbx_description
1 polymer ?
#
loop_
_entity_poly.entity_id
_entity_poly.type
_entity_poly.pdbx_seq_one_letter_code
_entity_poly.pdbx_strand_id
1 'polypeptide(L)'
;MALFICCAADDGTMTEVENTLPSTRILPLEEADKTGVEEEPVITPGDVLVEIEAPKVVPKDVKIVFQLPDKSQKECIFTQRPLGLDFLKRVPLVVTLIHPLGFAHAAGVEKGWTIKFIAGEPVADDFQAALAQLSSNVAALPAK
;
A
#
# COMPACT_ATOMS: atom_id res chain seq x y z
N MET A 1 -31.32 -37.58 -45.60
CA MET A 1 -31.11 -36.14 -45.77
C MET A 1 -29.64 -35.89 -45.53
N ALA A 2 -28.87 -35.94 -46.62
CA ALA A 2 -27.43 -35.71 -46.61
C ALA A 2 -27.18 -34.22 -46.89
N LEU A 3 -26.35 -33.57 -46.08
CA LEU A 3 -25.52 -32.43 -46.46
C LEU A 3 -24.47 -32.19 -45.36
N PHE A 4 -23.48 -33.09 -45.36
CA PHE A 4 -22.11 -32.80 -44.96
C PHE A 4 -21.43 -32.04 -46.11
N ILE A 5 -20.45 -31.17 -45.77
CA ILE A 5 -19.29 -30.68 -46.57
C ILE A 5 -19.14 -29.14 -46.55
N CYS A 6 -18.10 -28.67 -45.85
CA CYS A 6 -16.93 -27.94 -46.39
C CYS A 6 -16.07 -27.46 -45.20
N CYS A 7 -14.92 -28.07 -44.91
CA CYS A 7 -13.58 -27.74 -45.43
C CYS A 7 -13.18 -26.26 -45.23
N ALA A 8 -12.36 -26.02 -44.20
CA ALA A 8 -11.29 -25.04 -44.25
C ALA A 8 -10.07 -25.65 -43.55
N ALA A 9 -9.14 -26.12 -44.37
CA ALA A 9 -7.78 -26.44 -43.97
C ALA A 9 -7.04 -25.12 -43.77
N ASP A 10 -6.31 -24.98 -42.66
CA ASP A 10 -5.26 -23.97 -42.53
C ASP A 10 -3.98 -24.72 -42.16
N ASP A 11 -3.16 -24.92 -43.19
CA ASP A 11 -1.76 -25.36 -43.09
C ASP A 11 -0.92 -24.08 -42.94
N GLY A 12 -0.45 -23.85 -41.72
CA GLY A 12 0.36 -22.69 -41.35
C GLY A 12 1.60 -23.13 -40.62
N THR A 13 2.57 -23.66 -41.39
CA THR A 13 3.96 -23.79 -40.97
C THR A 13 4.60 -22.40 -40.86
N MET A 14 5.09 -21.98 -39.68
CA MET A 14 6.30 -21.14 -39.61
C MET A 14 6.86 -20.93 -38.19
N THR A 15 8.13 -21.33 -38.09
CA THR A 15 9.24 -20.71 -37.34
C THR A 15 9.28 -20.82 -35.81
N GLU A 16 10.05 -21.81 -35.37
CA GLU A 16 10.97 -21.69 -34.24
C GLU A 16 11.83 -20.43 -34.39
N VAL A 17 11.88 -19.63 -33.33
CA VAL A 17 12.94 -18.64 -33.10
C VAL A 17 13.69 -19.05 -31.85
N GLU A 18 14.75 -19.81 -32.08
CA GLU A 18 15.86 -20.00 -31.15
C GLU A 18 16.52 -18.64 -30.93
N ASN A 19 16.37 -18.05 -29.74
CA ASN A 19 17.03 -16.80 -29.41
C ASN A 19 18.12 -17.04 -28.36
N THR A 20 19.26 -17.48 -28.87
CA THR A 20 20.48 -17.75 -28.12
C THR A 20 21.31 -16.46 -28.01
N LEU A 21 21.23 -15.83 -26.83
CA LEU A 21 22.20 -14.98 -26.11
C LEU A 21 23.12 -13.99 -26.89
N PRO A 22 23.25 -12.76 -26.36
CA PRO A 22 24.60 -12.26 -26.08
C PRO A 22 24.83 -11.99 -24.60
N SER A 23 25.84 -12.71 -24.11
CA SER A 23 26.66 -12.36 -22.95
C SER A 23 26.96 -10.86 -22.95
N THR A 24 26.37 -10.13 -22.00
CA THR A 24 26.82 -8.78 -21.64
C THR A 24 27.25 -8.81 -20.19
N ARG A 25 28.54 -9.03 -20.06
CA ARG A 25 29.39 -8.79 -18.90
C ARG A 25 29.34 -7.30 -18.56
N ILE A 26 28.62 -6.91 -17.51
CA ILE A 26 28.84 -5.63 -16.83
C ILE A 26 28.81 -5.86 -15.32
N LEU A 27 30.03 -5.80 -14.80
CA LEU A 27 30.53 -5.31 -13.50
C LEU A 27 29.87 -5.79 -12.20
N PRO A 28 30.68 -6.32 -11.25
CA PRO A 28 30.25 -6.51 -9.86
C PRO A 28 29.70 -5.19 -9.34
N LEU A 29 28.42 -5.16 -8.94
CA LEU A 29 28.01 -4.15 -7.99
C LEU A 29 28.75 -4.51 -6.70
N GLU A 30 29.67 -3.62 -6.36
CA GLU A 30 30.41 -3.57 -5.13
C GLU A 30 29.52 -3.91 -3.94
N GLU A 31 30.00 -4.85 -3.15
CA GLU A 31 29.61 -5.11 -1.79
C GLU A 31 29.62 -3.78 -1.03
N ALA A 32 28.45 -3.18 -0.86
CA ALA A 32 28.24 -2.09 0.08
C ALA A 32 28.36 -2.68 1.49
N ASP A 33 29.60 -2.61 1.93
CA ASP A 33 30.07 -2.63 3.30
C ASP A 33 29.07 -2.03 4.30
N LYS A 34 28.86 -2.85 5.33
CA LYS A 34 28.52 -2.51 6.71
C LYS A 34 28.58 -1.02 7.03
N THR A 35 27.48 -0.50 7.55
CA THR A 35 27.51 0.17 8.85
C THR A 35 26.13 0.13 9.44
N GLY A 36 25.99 -0.60 10.55
CA GLY A 36 24.94 -0.30 11.49
C GLY A 36 25.07 1.13 11.96
N VAL A 37 23.97 1.86 11.93
CA VAL A 37 23.69 2.86 12.94
C VAL A 37 22.24 2.60 13.33
N GLU A 38 22.11 1.88 14.43
CA GLU A 38 21.02 2.04 15.38
C GLU A 38 21.02 3.51 15.79
N GLU A 39 20.27 4.34 15.07
CA GLU A 39 19.92 5.68 15.51
C GLU A 39 18.56 5.57 16.16
N GLU A 40 18.57 5.19 17.44
CA GLU A 40 17.55 5.64 18.36
C GLU A 40 17.51 7.17 18.26
N PRO A 41 16.38 7.81 17.92
CA PRO A 41 16.29 9.25 18.03
C PRO A 41 16.47 9.61 19.51
N VAL A 42 17.62 10.22 19.81
CA VAL A 42 17.90 10.88 21.08
C VAL A 42 16.85 11.97 21.27
N ILE A 43 15.80 11.63 22.01
CA ILE A 43 14.82 12.59 22.50
C ILE A 43 15.53 13.38 23.60
N THR A 44 16.01 14.57 23.27
CA THR A 44 16.57 15.52 24.22
C THR A 44 15.51 15.89 25.27
N PRO A 45 15.77 15.67 26.57
CA PRO A 45 14.90 16.19 27.62
C PRO A 45 15.22 17.67 27.88
N GLY A 46 14.25 18.54 27.57
CA GLY A 46 14.18 19.91 28.09
C GLY A 46 14.44 21.00 27.05
N ASP A 47 13.38 21.63 26.54
CA ASP A 47 12.90 22.87 27.15
C ASP A 47 11.48 23.20 26.64
N VAL A 48 10.69 23.77 27.53
CA VAL A 48 9.24 23.92 27.48
C VAL A 48 8.88 25.23 26.80
N LEU A 49 8.00 25.20 25.80
CA LEU A 49 7.07 26.32 25.58
C LEU A 49 5.64 25.78 25.46
N VAL A 50 4.92 25.91 26.57
CA VAL A 50 3.46 25.76 26.68
C VAL A 50 2.83 26.86 25.85
N GLU A 51 2.19 26.49 24.74
CA GLU A 51 1.45 27.42 23.87
C GLU A 51 -0.07 27.18 24.01
N ILE A 52 -0.66 28.00 24.88
CA ILE A 52 -2.02 28.58 24.89
C ILE A 52 -3.18 27.70 24.38
N GLU A 53 -4.00 27.25 25.34
CA GLU A 53 -5.27 26.55 25.16
C GLU A 53 -6.35 27.49 24.58
N ALA A 54 -6.49 27.48 23.26
CA ALA A 54 -7.78 27.74 22.60
C ALA A 54 -8.67 26.48 22.73
N PRO A 55 -10.02 26.59 22.82
CA PRO A 55 -10.89 25.45 23.04
C PRO A 55 -10.71 24.41 21.92
N LYS A 56 -9.92 23.36 22.21
CA LYS A 56 -9.52 22.32 21.28
C LYS A 56 -10.76 21.51 20.91
N VAL A 57 -11.32 21.80 19.74
CA VAL A 57 -12.08 20.82 18.97
C VAL A 57 -11.11 19.66 18.77
N VAL A 58 -11.19 18.61 19.58
CA VAL A 58 -10.26 17.47 19.51
C VAL A 58 -10.36 16.89 18.10
N PRO A 59 -9.37 17.08 17.22
CA PRO A 59 -9.45 16.48 15.91
C PRO A 59 -9.41 14.98 16.13
N LYS A 60 -10.45 14.26 15.69
CA LYS A 60 -10.40 12.81 15.63
C LYS A 60 -9.47 12.48 14.47
N ASP A 61 -8.31 11.93 14.78
CA ASP A 61 -7.40 11.36 13.82
C ASP A 61 -7.39 9.83 13.93
N VAL A 62 -7.19 9.16 12.80
CA VAL A 62 -7.15 7.71 12.68
C VAL A 62 -5.77 7.33 12.14
N LYS A 63 -4.96 6.69 12.99
CA LYS A 63 -3.67 6.12 12.58
C LYS A 63 -3.89 4.79 11.86
N ILE A 64 -3.33 4.62 10.67
CA ILE A 64 -3.34 3.35 9.93
C ILE A 64 -1.89 2.97 9.63
N VAL A 65 -1.53 1.72 9.91
CA VAL A 65 -0.20 1.17 9.63
C VAL A 65 -0.29 0.27 8.41
N PHE A 66 0.48 0.61 7.39
CA PHE A 66 0.63 -0.15 6.16
C PHE A 66 1.94 -0.92 6.16
N GLN A 67 1.91 -2.15 5.68
CA GLN A 67 3.07 -2.96 5.38
C GLN A 67 3.41 -2.83 3.89
N LEU A 68 4.65 -2.45 3.63
CA LEU A 68 5.23 -2.32 2.30
C LEU A 68 5.60 -3.70 1.74
N PRO A 69 5.80 -3.82 0.42
CA PRO A 69 6.31 -5.05 -0.19
C PRO A 69 7.70 -5.45 0.34
N ASP A 70 8.50 -4.48 0.81
CA ASP A 70 9.80 -4.69 1.45
C ASP A 70 9.71 -5.20 2.90
N LYS A 71 8.50 -5.48 3.40
CA LYS A 71 8.18 -5.87 4.79
C LYS A 71 8.35 -4.76 5.83
N SER A 72 8.84 -3.58 5.45
CA SER A 72 8.81 -2.39 6.30
C SER A 72 7.36 -1.96 6.60
N GLN A 73 7.17 -1.27 7.71
CA GLN A 73 5.87 -0.69 8.08
C GLN A 73 5.94 0.82 7.97
N LYS A 74 4.87 1.42 7.44
CA LYS A 74 4.70 2.87 7.39
C LYS A 74 3.38 3.24 8.04
N GLU A 75 3.44 4.12 9.04
CA GLU A 75 2.26 4.69 9.66
C GLU A 75 1.78 5.94 8.90
N CYS A 76 0.47 6.09 8.76
CA CYS A 76 -0.18 7.24 8.15
C CYS A 76 -1.35 7.68 9.05
N ILE A 77 -1.40 8.97 9.37
CA ILE A 77 -2.42 9.53 10.25
C ILE A 77 -3.44 10.27 9.38
N PHE A 78 -4.69 9.82 9.40
CA PHE A 78 -5.78 10.40 8.63
C PHE A 78 -6.65 11.27 9.53
N THR A 79 -6.81 12.54 9.19
CA THR A 79 -7.58 13.52 9.98
C THR A 79 -8.96 13.82 9.39
N GLN A 80 -9.25 13.30 8.20
CA GLN A 80 -10.44 13.64 7.42
C GLN A 80 -10.87 12.48 6.52
N ARG A 81 -12.15 12.44 6.17
CA ARG A 81 -12.70 11.53 5.16
C ARG A 81 -13.05 12.29 3.86
N PRO A 82 -12.97 11.64 2.69
CA PRO A 82 -12.54 10.25 2.44
C PRO A 82 -11.01 10.07 2.50
N LEU A 83 -10.56 8.84 2.81
CA LEU A 83 -9.12 8.51 2.80
C LEU A 83 -8.50 8.66 1.40
N GLY A 84 -9.30 8.41 0.35
CA GLY A 84 -8.85 8.49 -1.03
C GLY A 84 -7.99 7.30 -1.46
N LEU A 85 -8.29 6.11 -0.94
CA LEU A 85 -7.67 4.84 -1.34
C LEU A 85 -8.74 3.77 -1.51
N ASP A 86 -8.46 2.84 -2.41
CA ASP A 86 -9.24 1.63 -2.67
C ASP A 86 -8.36 0.40 -2.43
N PHE A 87 -8.96 -0.68 -1.97
CA PHE A 87 -8.28 -1.92 -1.63
C PHE A 87 -9.02 -3.15 -2.14
N LEU A 88 -8.33 -4.29 -2.22
CA LEU A 88 -8.93 -5.57 -2.57
C LEU A 88 -9.96 -5.96 -1.52
N LYS A 89 -11.13 -6.42 -1.97
CA LYS A 89 -12.20 -6.94 -1.11
C LYS A 89 -11.93 -8.35 -0.59
N ARG A 90 -10.71 -8.60 -0.12
CA ARG A 90 -10.22 -9.86 0.46
C ARG A 90 -9.13 -9.56 1.47
N VAL A 91 -8.90 -10.48 2.41
CA VAL A 91 -7.76 -10.39 3.34
C VAL A 91 -6.56 -11.08 2.71
N PRO A 92 -5.34 -10.51 2.81
CA PRO A 92 -5.01 -9.22 3.41
C PRO A 92 -5.55 -8.01 2.61
N LEU A 93 -5.89 -6.91 3.30
CA LEU A 93 -6.37 -5.67 2.69
C LEU A 93 -5.24 -4.98 1.91
N VAL A 94 -5.10 -5.30 0.63
CA VAL A 94 -4.08 -4.72 -0.25
C VAL A 94 -4.63 -3.51 -0.99
N VAL A 95 -3.93 -2.37 -0.91
CA VAL A 95 -4.23 -1.13 -1.65
C VAL A 95 -4.09 -1.38 -3.15
N THR A 96 -5.13 -1.12 -3.92
CA THR A 96 -5.15 -1.33 -5.38
C THR A 96 -5.08 -0.04 -6.15
N LEU A 97 -5.79 0.97 -5.67
CA LEU A 97 -5.92 2.25 -6.34
C LEU A 97 -5.84 3.37 -5.30
N ILE A 98 -5.20 4.46 -5.70
CA ILE A 98 -5.01 5.64 -4.87
C ILE A 98 -5.48 6.83 -5.68
N HIS A 99 -6.31 7.66 -5.06
CA HIS A 99 -6.86 8.84 -5.72
C HIS A 99 -5.79 9.94 -5.70
N PRO A 100 -5.38 10.50 -6.86
CA PRO A 100 -4.25 11.44 -6.97
C PRO A 100 -4.48 12.81 -6.29
N LEU A 101 -5.70 13.08 -5.83
CA LEU A 101 -6.07 14.26 -5.02
C LEU A 101 -6.51 13.89 -3.60
N GLY A 102 -6.36 12.62 -3.23
CA GLY A 102 -6.73 12.08 -1.92
C GLY A 102 -5.65 12.29 -0.86
N PHE A 103 -6.06 12.20 0.40
CA PHE A 103 -5.14 12.28 1.53
C PHE A 103 -4.12 11.13 1.51
N ALA A 104 -4.53 9.93 1.08
CA ALA A 104 -3.65 8.78 0.92
C ALA A 104 -2.47 9.04 -0.05
N HIS A 105 -2.71 9.77 -1.15
CA HIS A 105 -1.64 10.15 -2.08
C HIS A 105 -0.68 11.16 -1.43
N ALA A 106 -1.20 12.16 -0.72
CA ALA A 106 -0.39 13.13 0.01
C ALA A 106 0.45 12.49 1.14
N ALA A 107 -0.06 11.43 1.78
CA ALA A 107 0.68 10.64 2.76
C ALA A 107 1.76 9.74 2.12
N GLY A 108 1.82 9.67 0.78
CA GLY A 108 2.72 8.80 0.04
C GLY A 108 2.42 7.33 0.30
N VAL A 109 1.13 6.97 0.41
CA VAL A 109 0.68 5.57 0.31
C VAL A 109 0.81 5.16 -1.15
N GLU A 110 1.19 3.91 -1.39
CA GLU A 110 1.32 3.35 -2.75
C GLU A 110 0.51 2.06 -2.94
N LYS A 111 0.23 1.74 -4.20
CA LYS A 111 -0.43 0.50 -4.58
C LYS A 111 0.42 -0.71 -4.18
N GLY A 112 -0.25 -1.80 -3.79
CA GLY A 112 0.41 -3.03 -3.31
C GLY A 112 0.70 -3.05 -1.81
N TRP A 113 0.43 -1.96 -1.09
CA TRP A 113 0.62 -1.92 0.36
C TRP A 113 -0.51 -2.64 1.08
N THR A 114 -0.18 -3.29 2.20
CA THR A 114 -1.13 -4.09 2.98
C THR A 114 -1.47 -3.40 4.29
N ILE A 115 -2.74 -3.23 4.62
CA ILE A 115 -3.12 -2.67 5.93
C ILE A 115 -2.89 -3.71 7.02
N LYS A 116 -2.11 -3.37 8.05
CA LYS A 116 -1.81 -4.23 9.20
C LYS A 116 -2.47 -3.78 10.49
N PHE A 117 -2.53 -2.47 10.73
CA PHE A 117 -3.18 -1.92 11.93
C PHE A 117 -4.06 -0.73 11.57
N ILE A 118 -5.19 -0.60 12.26
CA ILE A 118 -6.14 0.52 12.14
C ILE A 118 -6.42 1.02 13.56
N ALA A 119 -6.22 2.31 13.80
CA ALA A 119 -6.36 2.97 15.11
C ALA A 119 -5.56 2.29 16.24
N GLY A 120 -4.42 1.67 15.91
CA GLY A 120 -3.60 0.92 16.88
C GLY A 120 -4.07 -0.53 17.13
N GLU A 121 -5.17 -0.95 16.52
CA GLU A 121 -5.67 -2.32 16.59
C GLU A 121 -5.24 -3.13 15.35
N PRO A 122 -4.84 -4.40 15.49
CA PRO A 122 -4.53 -5.25 14.35
C PRO A 122 -5.79 -5.48 13.50
N VAL A 123 -5.60 -5.50 12.18
CA VAL A 123 -6.68 -5.82 11.24
C VAL A 123 -7.09 -7.27 11.42
N ALA A 124 -8.39 -7.53 11.53
CA ALA A 124 -8.94 -8.87 11.61
C ALA A 124 -8.62 -9.72 10.36
N ASP A 125 -8.49 -11.03 10.53
CA ASP A 125 -8.28 -11.99 9.44
C ASP A 125 -9.50 -12.14 8.51
N ASP A 126 -10.67 -11.64 8.95
CA ASP A 126 -11.91 -11.63 8.19
C ASP A 126 -12.14 -10.29 7.48
N PHE A 127 -12.43 -10.33 6.18
CA PHE A 127 -12.63 -9.13 5.38
C PHE A 127 -13.77 -8.25 5.92
N GLN A 128 -14.87 -8.87 6.34
CA GLN A 128 -16.03 -8.14 6.85
C GLN A 128 -15.72 -7.46 8.18
N ALA A 129 -14.98 -8.12 9.08
CA ALA A 129 -14.55 -7.54 10.35
C ALA A 129 -13.54 -6.41 10.13
N ALA A 130 -12.54 -6.63 9.26
CA ALA A 130 -11.55 -5.63 8.87
C ALA A 130 -12.20 -4.38 8.26
N LEU A 131 -13.18 -4.57 7.37
CA LEU A 131 -13.93 -3.48 6.75
C LEU A 131 -14.81 -2.75 7.79
N ALA A 132 -15.45 -3.47 8.71
CA ALA A 132 -16.21 -2.88 9.81
C ALA A 132 -15.31 -2.04 10.73
N GLN A 133 -14.13 -2.54 11.09
CA GLN A 133 -13.12 -1.80 11.85
C GLN A 133 -12.69 -0.53 11.10
N LEU A 134 -12.33 -0.65 9.82
CA LEU A 134 -11.91 0.49 9.01
C LEU A 134 -13.03 1.53 8.89
N SER A 135 -14.21 1.12 8.46
CA SER A 135 -15.35 2.01 8.26
C SER A 135 -15.82 2.67 9.56
N SER A 136 -15.81 1.96 10.69
CA SER A 136 -16.16 2.52 12.00
C SER A 136 -15.20 3.63 12.42
N ASN A 137 -13.89 3.38 12.29
CA ASN A 137 -12.86 4.37 12.59
C ASN A 137 -12.92 5.57 11.63
N VAL A 138 -13.05 5.33 10.32
CA VAL A 138 -13.13 6.39 9.31
C VAL A 138 -14.43 7.20 9.40
N ALA A 139 -15.54 6.59 9.80
CA ALA A 139 -16.81 7.28 9.99
C ALA A 139 -16.76 8.30 11.15
N ALA A 140 -15.83 8.11 12.09
CA ALA A 140 -15.60 9.07 13.17
C ALA A 140 -14.88 10.35 12.71
N LEU A 141 -14.30 10.36 11.50
CA LEU A 141 -13.58 11.52 10.96
C LEU A 141 -14.55 12.59 10.38
N PRO A 142 -14.21 13.88 10.50
CA PRO A 142 -14.96 14.94 9.83
C PRO A 142 -14.88 14.79 8.30
N ALA A 143 -15.99 15.05 7.61
CA ALA A 143 -15.98 15.18 6.15
C ALA A 143 -15.35 16.52 5.76
N LYS A 144 -14.43 16.47 4.79
CA LYS A 144 -13.92 17.67 4.12
C LYS A 144 -14.92 18.17 3.07
#